data_AF-A0AA85GJB4-F1
#
_entry.id   AF-A0AA85GJB4-F1
#
_cell.length_a   1.000
_cell.length_b   1.000
_cell.length_c   1.000
_cell.angle_alpha   90.00
_cell.angle_beta   90.00
_cell.angle_gamma   90.00
#
_symmetry.space_group_name_H-M   'P 1'
#
loop_
_entity.id
_entity.type
_entity.pdbx_description
1 polymer ?
#
loop_
_entity_poly.entity_id
_entity_poly.type
_entity_poly.pdbx_seq_one_letter_code
_entity_poly.pdbx_strand_id
1 'polypeptide(L)'
;MKVYKLCELRRYYAGVSSLAFAFDTFVVLIITLVPWIISYITGFMYETSYTFPEKPLVSFDGNMLLFLQKSDGLLYYGSIPHQETNHLLQSSLRLPQISFYNSKNRNLHEEEAINIYIKFPMSPSEKIISLTVVLFVDVTSLVYAQDNNFS
;
A
#
# COMPACT_ATOMS: atom_id res chain seq x y z
N MET A 1 -56.83 -39.23 66.88
CA MET A 1 -55.54 -39.11 66.17
C MET A 1 -55.81 -38.40 64.85
N LYS A 2 -55.43 -37.13 64.69
CA LYS A 2 -55.64 -36.37 63.44
C LYS A 2 -54.32 -36.28 62.70
N VAL A 3 -54.26 -36.84 61.50
CA VAL A 3 -53.09 -36.81 60.61
C VAL A 3 -53.16 -35.50 59.82
N TYR A 4 -52.12 -34.68 59.91
CA TYR A 4 -52.00 -33.44 59.13
C TYR A 4 -51.32 -33.75 57.79
N LYS A 5 -51.95 -33.36 56.68
CA LYS A 5 -51.39 -33.50 55.33
C LYS A 5 -50.45 -32.31 55.06
N LEU A 6 -49.22 -32.58 54.65
CA LEU A 6 -48.25 -31.53 54.30
C LEU A 6 -48.67 -30.79 53.03
N CYS A 7 -48.34 -29.50 52.96
CA CYS A 7 -48.70 -28.62 51.83
C CYS A 7 -47.95 -29.06 50.57
N GLU A 8 -48.68 -29.49 49.54
CA GLU A 8 -48.11 -29.89 48.25
C GLU A 8 -47.68 -28.62 47.49
N LEU A 9 -46.37 -28.41 47.35
CA LEU A 9 -45.82 -27.30 46.57
C LEU A 9 -45.98 -27.60 45.07
N ARG A 10 -47.14 -27.28 44.50
CA ARG A 10 -47.42 -27.46 43.07
C ARG A 10 -46.75 -26.35 42.26
N ARG A 11 -45.61 -26.64 41.64
CA ARG A 11 -44.94 -25.72 40.70
C ARG A 11 -45.74 -25.64 39.40
N TYR A 12 -46.33 -24.48 39.13
CA TYR A 12 -46.97 -24.18 37.87
C TYR A 12 -45.89 -23.80 36.85
N TYR A 13 -45.63 -24.68 35.88
CA TYR A 13 -44.86 -24.33 34.70
C TYR A 13 -45.79 -23.61 33.72
N ALA A 14 -45.52 -22.33 33.44
CA ALA A 14 -46.21 -21.63 32.38
C ALA A 14 -45.86 -22.30 31.05
N GLY A 15 -46.89 -22.75 30.31
CA GLY A 15 -46.70 -23.39 29.01
C GLY A 15 -46.16 -22.42 27.96
N VAL A 16 -45.59 -22.99 26.90
CA VAL A 16 -45.07 -22.26 25.71
C VAL A 16 -46.17 -21.40 25.03
N SER A 17 -47.44 -21.67 25.32
CA SER A 17 -48.62 -20.90 24.86
C SER A 17 -49.13 -19.92 25.94
N SER A 18 -48.24 -19.28 26.68
CA SER A 18 -48.59 -18.25 27.67
C SER A 18 -48.34 -16.85 27.12
N LEU A 19 -49.22 -15.89 27.43
CA LEU A 19 -49.09 -14.49 27.02
C LEU A 19 -47.76 -13.87 27.50
N ALA A 20 -47.26 -14.31 28.66
CA ALA A 20 -45.96 -13.88 29.18
C ALA A 20 -44.79 -14.29 28.27
N PHE A 21 -44.85 -15.48 27.67
CA PHE A 21 -43.83 -15.96 26.75
C PHE A 21 -43.86 -15.18 25.41
N ALA A 22 -45.06 -14.84 24.93
CA ALA A 22 -45.23 -14.01 23.75
C ALA A 22 -44.70 -12.58 23.96
N PHE A 23 -44.96 -11.99 25.14
CA PHE A 23 -44.44 -10.67 25.49
C PHE A 23 -42.91 -10.67 25.59
N ASP A 24 -42.33 -11.67 26.26
CA ASP A 24 -40.88 -11.82 26.38
C ASP A 24 -40.21 -11.97 25.01
N THR A 25 -40.76 -12.85 24.16
CA THR A 25 -40.27 -13.03 22.77
C THR A 25 -40.35 -11.73 21.97
N PHE A 26 -41.42 -10.96 22.11
CA PHE A 26 -41.60 -9.68 21.43
C PHE A 26 -40.57 -8.63 21.90
N VAL A 27 -40.31 -8.56 23.21
CA VAL A 27 -39.31 -7.64 23.77
C VAL A 27 -37.90 -8.00 23.29
N VAL A 28 -37.53 -9.29 23.30
CA VAL A 28 -36.24 -9.75 22.77
C VAL A 28 -36.09 -9.42 21.29
N LEU A 29 -37.16 -9.55 20.51
CA LEU A 29 -37.18 -9.21 19.08
C LEU A 29 -36.97 -7.71 18.87
N ILE A 30 -37.60 -6.84 19.67
CA ILE A 30 -37.39 -5.38 19.59
C ILE A 30 -35.94 -5.02 19.95
N ILE A 31 -35.42 -5.54 21.07
CA ILE A 31 -34.05 -5.24 21.53
C ILE A 31 -33.02 -5.68 20.49
N THR A 32 -33.30 -6.76 19.74
CA THR A 32 -32.41 -7.26 18.69
C THR A 32 -32.55 -6.47 17.39
N LEU A 33 -33.77 -6.20 16.91
CA LEU A 33 -33.99 -5.61 15.59
C LEU A 33 -33.78 -4.09 15.55
N VAL A 34 -34.12 -3.36 16.62
CA VAL A 34 -34.04 -1.90 16.62
C VAL A 34 -32.60 -1.39 16.37
N PRO A 35 -31.56 -1.90 17.05
CA PRO A 35 -30.18 -1.50 16.76
C PRO A 35 -29.74 -1.81 15.32
N TRP A 36 -30.19 -2.94 14.77
CA TRP A 36 -29.88 -3.33 13.39
C TRP A 36 -30.51 -2.38 12.36
N ILE A 37 -31.78 -2.01 12.56
CA ILE A 37 -32.48 -1.06 11.68
C ILE A 37 -31.82 0.32 11.76
N ILE A 38 -31.51 0.79 12.96
CA ILE A 38 -30.81 2.07 13.15
C ILE A 38 -29.45 2.03 12.45
N SER A 39 -28.69 0.95 12.63
CA SER A 39 -27.39 0.79 11.99
C SER A 39 -27.46 0.73 10.47
N TYR A 40 -28.53 0.14 9.91
CA TYR A 40 -28.77 0.08 8.47
C TYR A 40 -29.12 1.46 7.89
N ILE A 41 -29.97 2.23 8.58
CA ILE A 41 -30.38 3.58 8.14
C ILE A 41 -29.26 4.60 8.29
N THR A 42 -28.54 4.57 9.41
CA THR A 42 -27.46 5.54 9.71
C THR A 42 -26.16 5.23 8.97
N GLY A 43 -26.08 4.07 8.33
CA GLY A 43 -24.88 3.60 7.64
C GLY A 43 -23.70 3.31 8.56
N PHE A 44 -23.91 3.24 9.88
CA PHE A 44 -22.85 3.12 10.89
C PHE A 44 -21.96 1.87 10.75
N MET A 45 -22.47 0.80 10.11
CA MET A 45 -21.73 -0.44 9.86
C MET A 45 -21.06 -0.49 8.48
N TYR A 46 -21.29 0.50 7.62
CA TYR A 46 -20.58 0.61 6.36
C TYR A 46 -19.36 1.48 6.58
N GLU A 47 -18.20 0.86 6.82
CA GLU A 47 -16.94 1.57 6.65
C GLU A 47 -16.85 1.97 5.17
N THR A 48 -16.93 3.27 4.90
CA THR A 48 -16.59 3.82 3.59
C THR A 48 -15.06 3.81 3.47
N SER A 49 -14.50 2.64 3.19
CA SER A 49 -13.09 2.53 2.86
C SER A 49 -12.87 3.22 1.50
N TYR A 50 -12.48 4.48 1.54
CA TYR A 50 -11.98 5.16 0.35
C TYR A 50 -10.60 4.60 0.05
N THR A 51 -10.55 3.61 -0.84
CA THR A 51 -9.29 3.17 -1.43
C THR A 51 -8.84 4.25 -2.39
N PHE A 52 -8.01 5.17 -1.92
CA PHE A 52 -7.26 6.05 -2.82
C PHE A 52 -6.16 5.20 -3.45
N PRO A 53 -6.19 4.95 -4.77
CA PRO A 53 -5.02 4.41 -5.43
C PRO A 53 -3.97 5.52 -5.43
N GLU A 54 -3.12 5.57 -4.41
CA GLU A 54 -1.94 6.42 -4.41
C GLU A 54 -1.05 5.94 -5.57
N LYS A 55 -1.04 6.68 -6.67
CA LYS A 55 -0.05 6.52 -7.74
C LYS A 55 1.09 7.49 -7.41
N PRO A 56 2.17 7.05 -6.74
CA PRO A 56 3.29 7.94 -6.46
C PRO A 56 3.90 8.39 -7.78
N LEU A 57 4.15 9.69 -7.90
CA LEU A 57 4.84 10.25 -9.05
C LEU A 57 6.33 9.95 -8.88
N VAL A 58 6.87 9.12 -9.77
CA VAL A 58 8.30 8.77 -9.80
C VAL A 58 8.97 9.67 -10.84
N SER A 59 9.87 10.55 -10.37
CA SER A 59 10.73 11.36 -11.23
C SER A 59 12.15 10.81 -11.21
N PHE A 60 12.81 10.85 -12.36
CA PHE A 60 14.22 10.52 -12.50
C PHE A 60 14.97 11.70 -13.12
N ASP A 61 15.87 12.28 -12.34
CA ASP A 61 16.59 13.51 -12.68
C ASP A 61 17.92 13.23 -13.41
N GLY A 62 18.19 11.98 -13.80
CA GLY A 62 19.44 11.59 -14.47
C GLY A 62 20.61 11.33 -13.52
N ASN A 63 20.36 11.35 -12.22
CA ASN A 63 21.34 11.03 -11.19
C ASN A 63 21.53 9.52 -11.07
N MET A 64 22.72 9.02 -11.44
CA MET A 64 23.04 7.60 -11.34
C MET A 64 24.53 7.35 -11.18
N LEU A 65 24.87 6.18 -10.62
CA LEU A 65 26.22 5.66 -10.54
C LEU A 65 26.33 4.38 -11.36
N LEU A 66 27.42 4.27 -12.10
CA LEU A 66 27.77 3.11 -12.91
C LEU A 66 29.14 2.59 -12.50
N PHE A 67 29.19 1.30 -12.19
CA PHE A 67 30.43 0.58 -11.92
C PHE A 67 30.57 -0.52 -12.96
N LEU A 68 31.63 -0.46 -13.76
CA LEU A 68 31.93 -1.45 -14.77
C LEU A 68 33.23 -2.16 -14.39
N GLN A 69 33.13 -3.44 -14.05
CA GLN A 69 34.27 -4.27 -13.67
C GLN A 69 34.81 -4.99 -14.91
N LYS A 70 36.07 -4.73 -15.24
CA LYS A 70 36.84 -5.43 -16.27
C LYS A 70 37.78 -6.45 -15.62
N SER A 71 38.38 -7.31 -16.45
CA SER A 71 39.42 -8.25 -15.99
C SER A 71 40.68 -7.58 -15.45
N ASP A 72 40.98 -6.35 -15.88
CA ASP A 72 42.23 -5.63 -15.59
C ASP A 72 41.99 -4.33 -14.80
N GLY A 73 40.77 -4.10 -14.29
CA GLY A 73 40.46 -2.90 -13.52
C GLY A 73 38.99 -2.56 -13.43
N LEU A 74 38.67 -1.51 -12.68
CA LEU A 74 37.31 -1.03 -12.44
C LEU A 74 37.13 0.36 -13.05
N LEU A 75 36.11 0.51 -13.89
CA LEU A 75 35.70 1.79 -14.45
C LEU A 75 34.52 2.34 -13.63
N TYR A 76 34.62 3.61 -13.27
CA TYR A 76 33.62 4.31 -12.48
C TYR A 76 33.06 5.50 -13.26
N TYR A 77 31.75 5.67 -13.22
CA TYR A 77 31.06 6.86 -13.67
C TYR A 77 29.97 7.26 -12.68
N GLY A 78 29.91 8.55 -12.35
CA GLY A 78 28.82 9.14 -11.60
C GLY A 78 28.45 10.49 -12.21
N SER A 79 27.14 10.75 -12.37
CA SER A 79 26.65 12.07 -12.80
C SER A 79 26.61 13.10 -11.66
N ILE A 80 26.83 12.66 -10.42
CA ILE A 80 26.78 13.51 -9.23
C ILE A 80 28.18 14.05 -8.92
N PRO A 81 28.39 15.38 -8.87
CA PRO A 81 29.64 15.98 -8.44
C PRO A 81 29.77 15.86 -6.91
N HIS A 82 30.14 14.69 -6.41
CA HIS A 82 30.51 14.54 -5.00
C HIS A 82 32.03 14.72 -4.85
N GLN A 83 32.43 15.62 -3.95
CA GLN A 83 33.85 15.81 -3.58
C GLN A 83 34.50 14.48 -3.15
N GLU A 84 33.70 13.57 -2.58
CA GLU A 84 34.15 12.24 -2.17
C GLU A 84 34.36 11.25 -3.33
N THR A 85 33.80 11.43 -4.52
CA THR A 85 34.01 10.45 -5.62
C THR A 85 35.19 10.81 -6.52
N ASN A 86 35.79 11.99 -6.33
CA ASN A 86 36.97 12.46 -7.06
C ASN A 86 38.20 11.54 -6.94
N HIS A 87 38.38 10.85 -5.80
CA HIS A 87 39.50 9.92 -5.64
C HIS A 87 39.31 8.63 -6.45
N LEU A 88 38.06 8.23 -6.74
CA LEU A 88 37.74 7.09 -7.61
C LEU A 88 37.84 7.45 -9.10
N LEU A 89 37.61 8.72 -9.44
CA LEU A 89 37.65 9.25 -10.81
C LEU A 89 39.08 9.35 -11.39
N GLN A 90 40.12 9.42 -10.55
CA GLN A 90 41.48 9.77 -10.97
C GLN A 90 42.25 8.68 -11.75
N SER A 91 41.91 7.39 -11.66
CA SER A 91 42.75 6.34 -12.26
C SER A 91 42.33 5.83 -13.65
N SER A 92 41.07 6.00 -14.07
CA SER A 92 40.61 5.54 -15.39
C SER A 92 39.26 6.13 -15.81
N LEU A 93 39.16 7.46 -15.90
CA LEU A 93 37.92 8.11 -16.30
C LEU A 93 37.62 7.87 -17.79
N ARG A 94 36.58 7.07 -18.07
CA ARG A 94 35.95 7.00 -19.39
C ARG A 94 34.50 7.41 -19.25
N LEU A 95 34.09 8.43 -20.00
CA LEU A 95 32.73 8.97 -19.94
C LEU A 95 31.81 8.16 -20.88
N PRO A 96 30.85 7.37 -20.36
CA PRO A 96 29.80 6.79 -21.18
C PRO A 96 28.88 7.86 -21.75
N GLN A 97 28.35 7.60 -22.94
CA GLN A 97 27.22 8.35 -23.47
C GLN A 97 25.94 7.78 -22.87
N ILE A 98 25.21 8.61 -22.13
CA ILE A 98 23.96 8.23 -21.47
C ILE A 98 22.85 9.11 -22.02
N SER A 99 21.73 8.48 -22.36
CA SER A 99 20.49 9.18 -22.68
C SER A 99 19.32 8.49 -21.98
N PHE A 100 18.49 9.27 -21.31
CA PHE A 100 17.28 8.79 -20.67
C PHE A 100 16.07 9.58 -21.18
N TYR A 101 14.92 8.93 -21.24
CA TYR A 101 13.66 9.62 -21.46
C TYR A 101 12.56 8.98 -20.61
N ASN A 102 11.70 9.84 -20.09
CA ASN A 102 10.50 9.43 -19.37
C ASN A 102 9.38 9.26 -20.39
N SER A 103 8.76 8.08 -20.41
CA SER A 103 7.54 7.87 -21.16
C SER A 103 6.41 8.69 -20.50
N LYS A 104 6.18 9.92 -20.98
CA LYS A 104 5.02 10.72 -20.55
C LYS A 104 3.79 10.13 -21.22
N ASN A 105 3.12 9.24 -20.51
CA ASN A 105 1.90 8.64 -21.01
C ASN A 105 0.69 9.52 -20.68
N ARG A 106 -0.18 9.73 -21.68
CA ARG A 106 -1.41 10.53 -21.52
C ARG A 106 -2.56 9.72 -20.92
N ASN A 107 -2.42 8.40 -20.85
CA ASN A 107 -3.44 7.49 -20.34
C ASN A 107 -3.19 7.12 -18.87
N LEU A 108 -4.23 7.22 -18.06
CA LEU A 108 -4.19 6.99 -16.61
C LEU A 108 -3.87 5.52 -16.23
N HIS A 109 -4.06 4.58 -17.16
CA HIS A 109 -3.94 3.14 -16.92
C HIS A 109 -2.65 2.50 -17.43
N GLU A 110 -1.74 3.27 -18.03
CA GLU A 110 -0.47 2.74 -18.54
C GLU A 110 0.67 2.95 -17.53
N GLU A 111 1.52 1.93 -17.42
CA GLU A 111 2.70 1.95 -16.55
C GLU A 111 3.69 3.01 -17.03
N GLU A 112 4.14 3.86 -16.11
CA GLU A 112 5.20 4.83 -16.38
C GLU A 112 6.55 4.12 -16.34
N ALA A 113 7.25 4.09 -17.47
CA ALA A 113 8.55 3.46 -17.61
C ALA A 113 9.64 4.50 -17.87
N ILE A 114 10.74 4.39 -17.13
CA ILE A 114 11.98 5.15 -17.35
C ILE A 114 12.85 4.33 -18.31
N ASN A 115 13.15 4.88 -19.48
CA ASN A 115 13.98 4.22 -20.47
C ASN A 115 15.39 4.81 -20.41
N ILE A 116 16.40 3.97 -20.18
CA ILE A 116 17.79 4.38 -19.98
C ILE A 116 18.67 3.67 -21.01
N TYR A 117 19.38 4.46 -21.82
CA TYR A 117 20.35 3.98 -22.80
C TYR A 117 21.75 4.39 -22.36
N ILE A 118 22.63 3.39 -22.24
CA ILE A 118 24.01 3.58 -21.78
C ILE A 118 24.95 2.98 -22.83
N LYS A 119 25.85 3.80 -23.36
CA LYS A 119 26.88 3.39 -24.32
C LYS A 119 28.27 3.67 -23.76
N PHE A 120 29.02 2.61 -23.49
CA PHE A 120 30.39 2.70 -23.00
C PHE A 120 31.39 2.65 -24.15
N PRO A 121 32.37 3.57 -24.23
CA PRO A 121 33.49 3.46 -25.15
C PRO A 121 34.47 2.39 -24.67
N MET A 122 34.47 1.24 -25.33
CA MET A 122 35.32 0.09 -25.03
C MET A 122 36.21 -0.28 -26.22
N SER A 123 37.41 -0.79 -25.90
CA SER A 123 38.29 -1.41 -26.90
C SER A 123 37.80 -2.82 -27.23
N PRO A 124 37.91 -3.30 -28.48
CA PRO A 124 37.46 -4.64 -28.86
C PRO A 124 38.14 -5.80 -28.09
N SER A 125 39.28 -5.53 -27.45
CA SER A 125 40.04 -6.48 -26.63
C SER A 125 39.63 -6.53 -25.16
N GLU A 126 38.78 -5.62 -24.68
CA GLU A 126 38.40 -5.54 -23.26
C GLU A 126 37.26 -6.50 -22.92
N LYS A 127 37.44 -7.30 -21.85
CA LYS A 127 36.42 -8.22 -21.34
C LYS A 127 35.73 -7.63 -20.10
N ILE A 128 34.40 -7.50 -20.17
CA ILE A 128 33.57 -7.10 -19.03
C ILE A 128 33.25 -8.34 -18.19
N ILE A 129 33.36 -8.18 -16.88
CA ILE A 129 32.98 -9.21 -15.90
C ILE A 129 31.64 -8.85 -15.26
N SER A 130 31.46 -7.58 -14.87
CA SER A 130 30.25 -7.14 -14.17
C SER A 130 29.89 -5.69 -14.52
N LEU A 131 28.60 -5.39 -14.51
CA LEU A 131 28.03 -4.05 -14.59
C LEU A 131 27.06 -3.86 -13.42
N THR A 132 27.32 -2.86 -12.59
CA THR A 132 26.43 -2.45 -11.50
C THR A 132 25.92 -1.05 -11.76
N VAL A 133 24.61 -0.88 -11.68
CA VAL A 133 23.90 0.37 -11.92
C VAL A 133 23.13 0.74 -10.65
N VAL A 134 23.36 1.95 -10.15
CA VAL A 134 22.64 2.51 -9.00
C VAL A 134 21.88 3.74 -9.50
N LEU A 135 20.56 3.70 -9.40
CA LEU A 135 19.64 4.75 -9.84
C LEU A 135 19.12 5.52 -8.63
N PHE A 136 19.16 6.85 -8.69
CA PHE A 136 18.50 7.70 -7.71
C PHE A 136 17.19 8.20 -8.30
N VAL A 137 16.07 7.82 -7.67
CA VAL A 137 14.72 8.20 -8.10
C VAL A 137 14.05 9.00 -6.99
N ASP A 138 13.41 10.09 -7.38
CA ASP A 138 12.62 10.92 -6.48
C ASP A 138 11.16 10.48 -6.54
N VAL A 139 10.59 10.16 -5.38
CA VAL A 139 9.24 9.64 -5.25
C VAL A 139 8.40 10.65 -4.50
N THR A 140 7.38 11.20 -5.15
CA THR A 140 6.42 12.12 -4.53
C THR A 140 5.06 11.43 -4.44
N SER A 141 4.54 11.21 -3.22
CA SER A 141 3.14 10.82 -3.03
C SER A 141 2.26 12.06 -2.97
N LEU A 142 1.25 12.12 -3.84
CA LEU A 142 0.22 13.16 -3.82
C LEU A 142 -0.96 12.65 -3.00
N VAL A 143 -1.10 13.16 -1.77
CA VAL A 143 -2.27 12.91 -0.94
C VAL A 143 -3.35 13.92 -1.33
N TYR A 144 -4.38 13.47 -2.03
CA TYR A 144 -5.56 14.29 -2.31
C TYR A 144 -6.47 14.28 -1.07
N ALA A 145 -6.47 15.37 -0.31
CA ALA A 145 -7.48 15.61 0.71
C ALA A 145 -8.79 16.03 0.03
N GLN A 146 -9.83 15.20 0.12
CA GLN A 146 -11.17 15.58 -0.33
C GLN A 146 -11.88 16.27 0.85
N ASP A 147 -12.14 17.57 0.67
CA ASP A 147 -12.88 18.39 1.63
C ASP A 147 -14.35 17.95 1.60
N ASN A 148 -14.79 17.29 2.67
CA ASN A 148 -16.14 16.73 2.78
C ASN A 148 -17.17 17.82 3.06
N ASN A 149 -17.50 18.63 2.05
CA ASN A 149 -18.71 19.46 2.10
C ASN A 149 -19.93 18.60 1.81
N PHE A 150 -20.44 17.93 2.84
CA PHE A 150 -21.79 17.36 2.83
C PHE A 150 -22.80 18.53 2.89
N SER A 151 -23.60 18.67 1.82
CA SER A 151 -24.85 19.47 1.81
C SER A 151 -26.04 18.56 2.08
#